data_AF-A0A409XYP8-F1
#
_entry.id   AF-A0A409XYP8-F1
#
_cell.length_a   1.000
_cell.length_b   1.000
_cell.length_c   1.000
_cell.angle_alpha   90.00
_cell.angle_beta   90.00
_cell.angle_gamma   90.00
#
_symmetry.space_group_name_H-M   'P 1'
#
loop_
_entity.id
_entity.type
_entity.pdbx_description
1 polymer ?
#
loop_
_entity_poly.entity_id
_entity_poly.type
_entity_poly.pdbx_seq_one_letter_code
_entity_poly.pdbx_strand_id
1 'polypeptide(L)'
;MFPQNRNDADNSGNCQAGTTIDEGLGHPTEFDYYQLTHGGLLGTSRPAHYSVIYDDNGFQADAIQELSFALCHVYARATRSVSIPAPVYYADIVCSRAKNHYTPGGDIDLSETATQVSNADDQLEAMKQAYKPLHTKMSNKMYFM
;
A
#
# COMPACT_ATOMS: atom_id res chain seq x y z
N MET A 1 12.71 -12.13 -5.72
CA MET A 1 12.47 -12.54 -7.12
C MET A 1 13.67 -12.07 -7.93
N PHE A 2 14.28 -12.94 -8.73
CA PHE A 2 15.44 -12.61 -9.57
C PHE A 2 15.26 -13.21 -10.97
N PRO A 3 15.68 -12.51 -12.03
CA PRO A 3 15.60 -13.05 -13.39
C PRO A 3 16.60 -14.20 -13.54
N GLN A 4 16.19 -15.30 -14.18
CA GLN A 4 17.09 -16.43 -14.45
C GLN A 4 18.10 -16.08 -15.55
N ASN A 5 17.66 -15.36 -16.58
CA ASN A 5 18.53 -14.88 -17.65
C ASN A 5 18.73 -13.38 -17.55
N ARG A 6 19.92 -12.91 -17.95
CA ARG A 6 20.23 -11.48 -17.98
C ARG A 6 19.35 -10.68 -18.94
N ASN A 7 18.79 -11.32 -19.96
CA ASN A 7 17.91 -10.67 -20.93
C ASN A 7 16.50 -10.39 -20.38
N ASP A 8 16.12 -11.07 -19.29
CA ASP A 8 14.82 -10.90 -18.63
C ASP A 8 14.89 -9.84 -17.51
N ALA A 9 16.05 -9.19 -17.37
CA ALA A 9 16.30 -8.17 -16.36
C ALA A 9 15.99 -6.76 -16.89
N ASP A 10 15.52 -5.89 -16.02
CA ASP A 10 15.46 -4.46 -16.25
C ASP A 10 16.87 -3.81 -16.15
N ASN A 11 16.93 -2.50 -16.38
CA ASN A 11 18.20 -1.74 -16.33
C ASN A 11 18.92 -1.80 -14.97
N SER A 12 18.20 -2.13 -13.89
CA SER A 12 18.75 -2.26 -12.54
C SER A 12 19.13 -3.70 -12.17
N GLY A 13 18.90 -4.66 -13.08
CA GLY A 13 19.13 -6.08 -12.83
C GLY A 13 17.98 -6.79 -12.12
N ASN A 14 16.83 -6.12 -11.94
CA ASN A 14 15.63 -6.72 -11.36
C ASN A 14 14.75 -7.37 -12.43
N CYS A 15 13.75 -8.14 -12.04
CA CYS A 15 12.73 -8.60 -12.98
C CYS A 15 11.97 -7.40 -13.59
N GLN A 16 11.38 -7.59 -14.77
CA GLN A 16 10.60 -6.55 -15.43
C GLN A 16 9.31 -6.23 -14.64
N ALA A 17 8.85 -4.98 -14.75
CA ALA A 17 7.55 -4.60 -14.19
C ALA A 17 6.42 -5.42 -14.86
N GLY A 18 5.52 -5.95 -14.04
CA GLY A 18 4.47 -6.89 -14.44
C GLY A 18 4.81 -8.36 -14.15
N THR A 19 6.04 -8.68 -13.72
CA THR A 19 6.39 -10.06 -13.36
C THR A 19 5.51 -10.53 -12.19
N THR A 20 4.79 -11.62 -12.42
CA THR A 20 3.82 -12.19 -11.48
C THR A 20 4.21 -13.65 -11.18
N ILE A 21 4.12 -14.07 -9.92
CA ILE A 21 4.28 -15.45 -9.47
C ILE A 21 3.10 -15.81 -8.58
N ASP A 22 2.27 -16.73 -9.05
CA ASP A 22 1.13 -17.33 -8.36
C ASP A 22 1.30 -18.84 -8.14
N GLU A 23 2.34 -19.46 -8.73
CA GLU A 23 2.65 -20.88 -8.54
C GLU A 23 3.91 -21.11 -7.67
N GLY A 24 3.88 -22.17 -6.85
CA GLY A 24 5.05 -22.75 -6.17
C GLY A 24 5.57 -22.02 -4.93
N LEU A 25 5.19 -20.76 -4.71
CA LEU A 25 5.59 -19.96 -3.53
C LEU A 25 4.43 -19.51 -2.64
N GLY A 26 3.20 -19.51 -3.17
CA GLY A 26 2.00 -19.05 -2.48
C GLY A 26 1.48 -20.02 -1.41
N HIS A 27 0.35 -19.64 -0.83
CA HIS A 27 -0.42 -20.44 0.10
C HIS A 27 -0.97 -21.72 -0.57
N PRO A 28 -0.93 -22.88 0.09
CA PRO A 28 -1.31 -24.15 -0.54
C PRO A 28 -2.81 -24.28 -0.86
N THR A 29 -3.67 -23.46 -0.25
CA THR A 29 -5.13 -23.58 -0.39
C THR A 29 -5.85 -22.27 -0.68
N GLU A 30 -5.21 -21.13 -0.41
CA GLU A 30 -5.83 -19.81 -0.59
C GLU A 30 -5.21 -19.17 -1.80
N PHE A 31 -5.94 -18.24 -2.42
CA PHE A 31 -5.41 -17.55 -3.58
C PHE A 31 -4.56 -16.35 -3.17
N ASP A 32 -3.26 -16.48 -3.36
CA ASP A 32 -2.28 -15.41 -3.19
C ASP A 32 -1.26 -15.41 -4.33
N TYR A 33 -0.61 -14.27 -4.53
CA TYR A 33 0.41 -14.12 -5.56
C TYR A 33 1.38 -12.99 -5.23
N TYR A 34 2.58 -13.07 -5.79
CA TYR A 34 3.58 -12.02 -5.74
C TYR A 34 3.63 -11.30 -7.08
N GLN A 35 3.58 -9.97 -7.05
CA GLN A 35 3.68 -9.18 -8.28
C GLN A 35 4.68 -8.04 -8.11
N LEU A 36 5.63 -7.97 -9.04
CA LEU A 36 6.55 -6.85 -9.17
C LEU A 36 5.96 -5.83 -10.14
N THR A 37 5.29 -4.81 -9.61
CA THR A 37 4.54 -3.85 -10.43
C THR A 37 5.35 -2.65 -10.91
N HIS A 38 6.56 -2.44 -10.38
CA HIS A 38 7.39 -1.27 -10.64
C HIS A 38 8.79 -1.67 -11.14
N GLY A 39 9.41 -0.80 -11.94
CA GLY A 39 10.82 -0.97 -12.34
C GLY A 39 11.76 -0.57 -11.20
N GLY A 40 12.84 -1.33 -11.02
CA GLY A 40 13.83 -1.07 -10.00
C GLY A 40 14.66 0.16 -10.34
N LEU A 41 14.79 1.09 -9.37
CA LEU A 41 15.68 2.25 -9.52
C LEU A 41 17.03 2.02 -8.86
N LEU A 42 17.04 1.35 -7.71
CA LEU A 42 18.24 1.07 -6.95
C LEU A 42 18.05 -0.17 -6.08
N GLY A 43 19.07 -1.03 -6.05
CA GLY A 43 19.06 -2.25 -5.25
C GLY A 43 18.09 -3.31 -5.79
N THR A 44 17.68 -4.23 -4.92
CA THR A 44 16.75 -5.31 -5.27
C THR A 44 15.32 -4.87 -5.02
N SER A 45 14.48 -4.97 -6.05
CA SER A 45 13.07 -4.60 -5.98
C SER A 45 12.29 -5.57 -5.11
N ARG A 46 11.34 -5.04 -4.35
CA ARG A 46 10.48 -5.82 -3.46
C ARG A 46 9.15 -6.09 -4.16
N PRO A 47 8.85 -7.34 -4.55
CA PRO A 47 7.53 -7.67 -5.07
C PRO A 47 6.49 -7.54 -3.97
N ALA A 48 5.31 -7.01 -4.31
CA ALA A 48 4.18 -6.97 -3.39
C ALA A 48 3.51 -8.34 -3.33
N HIS A 49 3.06 -8.73 -2.14
CA HIS A 49 2.29 -9.95 -1.91
C HIS A 49 0.81 -9.59 -1.79
N TYR A 50 -0.01 -10.22 -2.61
CA TYR A 50 -1.45 -10.04 -2.64
C TYR A 50 -2.09 -11.34 -2.17
N SER A 51 -3.00 -11.23 -1.20
CA SER A 51 -3.81 -12.35 -0.71
C SER A 51 -5.28 -12.00 -0.89
N VAL A 52 -6.00 -12.87 -1.59
CA VAL A 52 -7.45 -12.71 -1.83
C VAL A 52 -8.18 -13.35 -0.67
N ILE A 53 -8.54 -12.52 0.30
CA ILE A 53 -9.25 -12.97 1.52
C ILE A 53 -10.72 -13.27 1.22
N TYR A 54 -11.32 -12.54 0.27
CA TYR A 54 -12.75 -12.64 -0.03
C TYR A 54 -13.03 -12.17 -1.46
N ASP A 55 -13.81 -12.95 -2.21
CA ASP A 55 -14.25 -12.60 -3.56
C ASP A 55 -15.65 -13.16 -3.90
N ASP A 56 -16.64 -12.27 -3.94
CA ASP A 56 -18.01 -12.56 -4.40
C ASP A 56 -18.20 -12.39 -5.92
N ASN A 57 -17.21 -11.81 -6.62
CA ASN A 57 -17.32 -11.52 -8.04
C ASN A 57 -16.87 -12.70 -8.91
N GLY A 58 -16.20 -13.70 -8.32
CA GLY A 58 -15.71 -14.87 -9.04
C GLY A 58 -14.61 -14.52 -10.05
N PHE A 59 -13.66 -13.66 -9.65
CA PHE A 59 -12.52 -13.30 -10.46
C PHE A 59 -11.65 -14.53 -10.78
N GLN A 60 -11.20 -14.59 -12.03
CA GLN A 60 -10.11 -15.46 -12.41
C GLN A 60 -8.77 -14.85 -11.94
N ALA A 61 -7.75 -15.69 -11.76
CA ALA A 61 -6.43 -15.26 -11.30
C ALA A 61 -5.84 -14.13 -12.17
N ASP A 62 -5.81 -14.34 -13.49
CA ASP A 62 -5.33 -13.34 -14.45
C ASP A 62 -6.06 -12.01 -14.33
N ALA A 63 -7.37 -12.04 -14.10
CA ALA A 63 -8.20 -10.84 -14.04
C ALA A 63 -7.87 -9.96 -12.83
N ILE A 64 -7.67 -10.56 -11.64
CA ILE A 64 -7.30 -9.78 -10.45
C ILE A 64 -5.84 -9.30 -10.50
N GLN A 65 -4.96 -10.10 -11.11
CA GLN A 65 -3.55 -9.74 -11.30
C GLN A 65 -3.40 -8.58 -12.29
N GLU A 66 -4.15 -8.58 -13.40
CA GLU A 66 -4.19 -7.50 -14.37
C GLU A 66 -4.82 -6.24 -13.77
N LEU A 67 -5.94 -6.37 -13.04
CA LEU A 67 -6.58 -5.25 -12.35
C LEU A 67 -5.63 -4.60 -11.34
N SER A 68 -4.95 -5.40 -10.53
CA SER A 68 -3.97 -4.90 -9.55
C SER A 68 -2.83 -4.16 -10.23
N PHE A 69 -2.30 -4.69 -11.33
CA PHE A 69 -1.25 -4.05 -12.10
C PHE A 69 -1.73 -2.75 -12.76
N ALA A 70 -2.94 -2.72 -13.31
CA ALA A 70 -3.54 -1.51 -13.89
C ALA A 70 -3.71 -0.41 -12.83
N LEU A 71 -4.14 -0.77 -11.62
CA LEU A 71 -4.26 0.18 -10.51
C LEU A 71 -2.92 0.75 -10.04
N CYS A 72 -1.79 0.08 -10.30
CA CYS A 72 -0.45 0.64 -10.04
C CYS A 72 -0.05 1.76 -11.02
N HIS A 73 -0.75 1.89 -12.16
CA HIS A 73 -0.45 2.90 -13.18
C HIS A 73 -1.28 4.19 -13.04
N VAL A 74 -2.30 4.19 -12.17
CA VAL A 74 -3.20 5.35 -11.98
C VAL A 74 -2.80 6.24 -10.79
N TYR A 75 -1.56 6.12 -10.31
CA TYR A 75 -1.04 6.95 -9.25
C TYR A 75 -0.67 8.36 -9.75
N ALA A 76 -1.41 9.38 -9.33
CA ALA A 76 -1.36 10.71 -9.93
C ALA A 76 -0.09 11.52 -9.58
N ARG A 77 0.72 11.11 -8.60
CA ARG A 77 1.96 11.83 -8.22
C ARG A 77 3.18 11.43 -9.06
N ALA A 78 3.07 10.40 -9.91
CA ALA A 78 4.19 9.94 -10.74
C ALA A 78 3.72 9.44 -12.10
N THR A 79 4.54 9.64 -13.14
CA THR A 79 4.31 9.10 -14.50
C THR A 79 4.90 7.70 -14.68
N ARG A 80 4.92 6.91 -13.60
CA ARG A 80 5.52 5.57 -13.54
C ARG A 80 4.62 4.67 -12.71
N SER A 81 4.65 3.36 -13.02
CA SER A 81 4.01 2.37 -12.17
C SER A 81 4.64 2.35 -10.78
N VAL A 82 3.80 2.30 -9.74
CA VAL A 82 4.21 2.21 -8.33
C VAL A 82 4.18 0.78 -7.81
N SER A 83 4.74 0.58 -6.61
CA SER A 83 4.94 -0.75 -6.01
C SER A 83 3.69 -1.41 -5.45
N ILE A 84 2.61 -0.65 -5.25
CA ILE A 84 1.31 -1.11 -4.74
C ILE A 84 0.19 -0.32 -5.44
N PRO A 85 -1.05 -0.82 -5.49
CA PRO A 85 -2.14 -0.14 -6.18
C PRO A 85 -2.37 1.27 -5.65
N ALA A 86 -2.70 2.21 -6.54
CA ALA A 86 -2.89 3.62 -6.18
C ALA A 86 -3.88 3.83 -5.00
N PRO A 87 -5.00 3.09 -4.88
CA PRO A 87 -5.89 3.23 -3.72
C PRO A 87 -5.21 2.94 -2.38
N VAL A 88 -4.35 1.91 -2.33
CA VAL A 88 -3.60 1.53 -1.12
C VAL A 88 -2.57 2.62 -0.81
N TYR A 89 -1.84 3.08 -1.83
CA TYR A 89 -0.87 4.16 -1.67
C TYR A 89 -1.52 5.45 -1.15
N TYR A 90 -2.72 5.79 -1.64
CA TYR A 90 -3.45 6.95 -1.15
C TYR A 90 -3.92 6.79 0.30
N ALA A 91 -4.35 5.59 0.70
CA ALA A 91 -4.68 5.31 2.09
C ALA A 91 -3.47 5.57 3.02
N ASP A 92 -2.27 5.14 2.63
CA ASP A 92 -1.04 5.40 3.39
C ASP A 92 -0.75 6.90 3.52
N ILE A 93 -0.95 7.67 2.46
CA ILE A 93 -0.76 9.13 2.47
C ILE A 93 -1.80 9.80 3.39
N VAL A 94 -3.06 9.35 3.35
CA VAL A 94 -4.12 9.83 4.25
C VAL A 94 -3.79 9.54 5.71
N CYS A 95 -3.39 8.30 6.02
CA CYS A 95 -2.99 7.89 7.37
C CYS A 95 -1.76 8.68 7.87
N SER A 96 -0.76 8.85 7.00
CA SER A 96 0.42 9.66 7.32
C SER A 96 0.05 11.12 7.59
N ARG A 97 -0.88 11.68 6.81
CA ARG A 97 -1.38 13.05 6.98
C ARG A 97 -2.23 13.22 8.24
N ALA A 98 -2.87 12.16 8.75
CA ALA A 98 -3.69 12.22 9.96
C ALA A 98 -2.93 12.80 11.16
N LYS A 99 -1.61 12.57 11.26
CA LYS A 99 -0.74 13.15 12.30
C LYS A 99 -0.79 14.69 12.30
N ASN A 100 -0.96 15.33 11.13
CA ASN A 100 -1.06 16.78 10.98
C ASN A 100 -2.40 17.38 11.42
N HIS A 101 -3.39 16.55 11.73
CA HIS A 101 -4.68 16.99 12.27
C HIS A 101 -4.65 17.17 13.80
N TYR A 102 -3.53 16.83 14.45
CA TYR A 102 -3.29 17.10 15.86
C TYR A 102 -2.46 18.38 16.06
N THR A 103 -2.58 19.01 17.22
CA THR A 103 -1.78 20.19 17.55
C THR A 103 -0.31 19.78 17.76
N PRO A 104 0.67 20.42 17.11
CA PRO A 104 2.08 20.15 17.36
C PRO A 104 2.44 20.36 18.84
N GLY A 105 3.09 19.38 19.46
CA GLY A 105 3.47 19.43 20.88
C GLY A 105 2.31 19.29 21.87
N GLY A 106 1.15 18.81 21.42
CA GLY A 106 0.04 18.46 22.33
C GLY A 106 0.31 17.19 23.14
N ASP A 107 -0.54 16.92 24.12
CA ASP A 107 -0.42 15.79 25.07
C ASP A 107 -0.63 14.40 24.47
N ILE A 108 -0.85 14.30 23.15
CA ILE A 108 -1.05 13.01 22.47
C ILE A 108 0.28 12.50 21.95
N ASP A 109 0.76 11.45 22.58
CA ASP A 109 1.91 10.68 22.09
C ASP A 109 1.48 9.81 20.91
N LEU A 110 1.97 10.16 19.71
CA LEU A 110 1.77 9.42 18.46
C LEU A 110 2.97 8.51 18.15
N SER A 111 3.84 8.26 19.13
CA SER A 111 5.00 7.36 19.02
C SER A 111 4.56 5.92 18.75
N GLU A 112 5.15 5.30 17.73
CA GLU A 112 4.91 3.90 17.35
C GLU A 112 5.62 2.90 18.28
N THR A 113 6.44 3.36 19.21
CA THR A 113 7.31 2.52 20.06
C THR A 113 6.76 2.30 21.48
N ALA A 114 5.61 2.90 21.83
CA ALA A 114 5.11 2.87 23.20
C ALA A 114 4.24 1.62 23.48
N THR A 115 4.73 0.72 24.34
CA THR A 115 3.88 -0.31 24.97
C THR A 115 3.03 0.36 26.05
N GLN A 116 1.79 0.73 25.74
CA GLN A 116 0.91 1.40 26.69
C GLN A 116 -0.01 0.40 27.39
N VAL A 117 0.04 0.39 28.73
CA VAL A 117 -0.73 -0.52 29.63
C VAL A 117 -2.09 0.09 30.03
N SER A 118 -2.44 1.25 29.46
CA SER A 118 -3.67 2.00 29.78
C SER A 118 -4.89 1.48 29.02
N ASN A 119 -6.09 1.71 29.59
CA ASN A 119 -7.37 1.44 28.95
C ASN A 119 -7.39 2.02 27.52
N ALA A 120 -7.38 1.13 26.52
CA ALA A 120 -7.37 1.52 25.11
C ALA A 120 -8.56 2.43 24.74
N ASP A 121 -9.70 2.23 25.39
CA ASP A 121 -10.91 3.04 25.19
C ASP A 121 -10.72 4.50 25.60
N ASP A 122 -10.11 4.75 26.76
CA ASP A 122 -9.86 6.11 27.27
C ASP A 122 -8.90 6.88 26.35
N GLN A 123 -7.89 6.18 25.81
CA GLN A 123 -6.95 6.75 24.85
C GLN A 123 -7.59 7.04 23.51
N LEU A 124 -8.42 6.12 23.02
CA LEU A 124 -9.14 6.30 21.77
C LEU A 124 -10.08 7.51 21.85
N GLU A 125 -10.78 7.70 22.97
CA GLU A 125 -11.64 8.87 23.18
C GLU A 125 -10.83 10.17 23.26
N ALA A 126 -9.68 10.17 23.94
CA ALA A 126 -8.78 11.33 23.95
C ALA A 126 -8.27 11.70 22.54
N MET A 127 -7.90 10.70 21.73
CA MET A 127 -7.48 10.91 20.34
C MET A 127 -8.60 11.48 19.48
N LYS A 128 -9.83 10.94 19.60
CA LYS A 128 -11.00 11.46 18.89
C LYS A 128 -11.29 12.92 19.25
N GLN A 129 -11.22 13.28 20.53
CA GLN A 129 -11.51 14.64 21.00
C GLN A 129 -10.48 15.66 20.52
N ALA A 130 -9.21 15.27 20.42
CA ALA A 130 -8.14 16.17 19.98
C ALA A 130 -7.98 16.26 18.46
N TYR A 131 -8.55 15.32 17.69
CA TYR A 131 -8.46 15.30 16.24
C TYR A 131 -9.20 16.50 15.63
N LYS A 132 -8.50 17.35 14.87
CA LYS A 132 -9.13 18.47 14.16
C LYS A 132 -9.75 17.98 12.85
N PRO A 133 -11.09 17.99 12.72
CA PRO A 133 -11.74 17.47 11.53
C PRO A 133 -11.44 18.32 10.31
N LEU A 134 -11.51 17.68 9.15
CA LEU A 134 -11.34 18.35 7.86
C LEU A 134 -12.48 19.33 7.61
N HIS A 135 -12.17 20.50 7.05
CA HIS A 135 -13.20 21.46 6.64
C HIS A 135 -14.13 20.86 5.56
N THR A 136 -15.44 21.12 5.65
CA THR A 136 -16.47 20.51 4.80
C THR A 136 -16.18 20.62 3.29
N LYS A 137 -15.68 21.78 2.83
CA LYS A 137 -15.27 22.00 1.43
C LYS A 137 -14.15 21.09 0.91
N MET A 138 -13.37 20.46 1.80
CA MET A 138 -12.25 19.59 1.46
C MET A 138 -12.60 18.10 1.56
N SER A 139 -13.76 17.74 2.13
CA SER A 139 -14.20 16.35 2.35
C SER A 139 -14.14 15.47 1.09
N ASN A 140 -14.56 16.01 -0.05
CA ASN A 140 -14.59 15.30 -1.33
C ASN A 140 -13.42 15.68 -2.26
N LYS A 141 -12.30 16.12 -1.68
CA LYS A 141 -11.08 16.48 -2.42
C LYS A 141 -9.95 15.56 -1.99
N MET A 142 -9.02 15.30 -2.91
CA MET A 142 -7.76 14.62 -2.59
C MET A 142 -6.81 15.59 -1.86
N TYR A 143 -7.22 16.15 -0.72
CA TYR A 143 -6.45 17.13 0.06
C TYR A 143 -5.14 16.55 0.66
N PHE A 144 -5.03 15.23 0.62
CA PHE A 144 -3.87 14.46 1.06
C PHE A 144 -2.77 14.39 -0.02
N MET A 145 -3.11 14.70 -1.27
CA MET A 145 -2.15 14.84 -2.37
C MET A 145 -1.39 16.16 -2.26
#